data_AF-A0A0R0EJ05-F1
#
_entry.id   AF-A0A0R0EJ05-F1
#
_cell.length_a   1.000
_cell.length_b   1.000
_cell.length_c   1.000
_cell.angle_alpha   90.00
_cell.angle_beta   90.00
_cell.angle_gamma   90.00
#
_symmetry.space_group_name_H-M   'P 1'
#
loop_
_entity.id
_entity.type
_entity.pdbx_description
1 polymer ?
#
loop_
_entity_poly.entity_id
_entity_poly.type
_entity_poly.pdbx_seq_one_letter_code
_entity_poly.pdbx_strand_id
1 'polypeptide(L)' 'MLQQYVASQNPREFDSRVWPYVSQVLMLQQYGLYFFAEYDIKCIIDFHVVLGSQNGMEHSASRDGFTG' A
#
# COMPACT_ATOMS: atom_id res chain seq x y z
N MET A 1 5.32 -5.51 14.90
CA MET A 1 4.58 -6.79 14.82
C MET A 1 4.01 -7.03 13.42
N LEU A 2 3.23 -6.12 12.83
CA LEU A 2 2.62 -6.31 11.50
C LEU A 2 3.63 -6.50 10.35
N GLN A 3 4.73 -5.73 10.32
CA GLN A 3 5.79 -5.90 9.33
C GLN A 3 6.40 -7.29 9.34
N GLN A 4 6.74 -7.79 10.53
CA GLN A 4 7.30 -9.13 10.71
C GLN A 4 6.29 -10.21 10.32
N TYR A 5 5.00 -10.00 10.62
CA TYR A 5 3.93 -10.91 10.21
C TYR A 5 3.79 -10.96 8.69
N VAL A 6 3.70 -9.83 8.01
CA VAL A 6 3.58 -9.81 6.54
C VAL A 6 4.84 -10.39 5.89
N ALA A 7 6.02 -10.05 6.39
CA ALA A 7 7.29 -10.64 5.94
C ALA A 7 7.33 -12.17 6.15
N SER A 8 6.73 -12.67 7.24
CA SER A 8 6.66 -14.13 7.48
C SER A 8 5.64 -14.83 6.58
N GLN A 9 4.56 -14.15 6.19
CA GLN A 9 3.56 -14.71 5.28
C GLN A 9 4.05 -14.74 3.82
N ASN A 10 4.74 -13.68 3.37
CA ASN A 10 5.17 -13.54 1.97
C ASN A 10 6.64 -13.08 1.87
N PRO A 11 7.62 -13.92 2.25
CA PRO A 11 9.02 -13.53 2.31
C PRO A 11 9.63 -13.21 0.93
N ARG A 12 9.07 -13.77 -0.15
CA ARG A 12 9.56 -13.55 -1.53
C ARG A 12 9.15 -12.20 -2.13
N GLU A 13 8.09 -11.60 -1.62
CA GLU A 13 7.53 -10.34 -2.14
C GLU A 13 7.75 -9.18 -1.16
N PHE A 14 8.32 -9.46 0.01
CA PHE A 14 8.67 -8.45 0.99
C PHE A 14 9.89 -7.66 0.53
N ASP A 15 9.66 -6.62 -0.25
CA ASP A 15 10.66 -5.60 -0.54
C ASP A 15 10.59 -4.49 0.52
N SER A 16 11.63 -4.42 1.35
CA SER A 16 11.76 -3.38 2.38
C SER A 16 11.69 -1.94 1.83
N ARG A 17 11.98 -1.74 0.54
CA ARG A 17 11.87 -0.44 -0.14
C ARG A 17 10.42 -0.01 -0.37
N VAL A 18 9.52 -0.98 -0.56
CA VAL A 18 8.10 -0.73 -0.82
C VAL A 18 7.30 -0.69 0.50
N TRP A 19 7.83 -1.29 1.57
CA TRP A 19 7.16 -1.39 2.87
C TRP A 19 6.64 -0.05 3.44
N PRO A 20 7.39 1.08 3.39
CA PRO A 20 6.86 2.36 3.86
C PRO A 20 5.58 2.79 3.12
N TYR A 21 5.40 2.39 1.87
CA TYR A 21 4.21 2.69 1.08
C TYR A 21 3.06 1.72 1.39
N VAL A 22 3.32 0.41 1.39
CA VAL A 22 2.28 -0.62 1.63
C VAL A 22 1.78 -0.61 3.08
N SER A 23 2.65 -0.31 4.04
CA SER A 23 2.27 -0.29 5.47
C SER A 23 1.24 0.80 5.78
N GLN A 24 1.32 1.95 5.11
CA GLN A 24 0.31 3.02 5.24
C GLN A 24 -1.05 2.55 4.74
N VAL A 25 -1.07 1.85 3.61
CA VAL A 25 -2.30 1.25 3.06
C VAL A 25 -2.88 0.22 4.03
N LEU A 26 -2.05 -0.64 4.62
CA LEU A 26 -2.54 -1.69 5.52
C LEU A 26 -3.14 -1.13 6.82
N MET A 27 -2.57 -0.03 7.37
CA MET A 27 -3.17 0.65 8.52
C MET A 27 -4.49 1.35 8.16
N LEU A 28 -4.54 2.04 7.02
CA LEU A 28 -5.75 2.73 6.56
C LEU A 28 -6.86 1.76 6.17
N GLN A 29 -6.53 0.63 5.57
CA GLN A 29 -7.50 -0.41 5.24
C GLN A 29 -8.12 -1.00 6.51
N GLN A 30 -7.35 -1.26 7.58
CA GLN A 30 -7.93 -1.85 8.78
C GLN A 30 -8.95 -0.92 9.46
N TYR A 31 -8.62 0.37 9.63
CA TYR A 31 -9.56 1.34 10.21
C TYR A 31 -10.67 1.71 9.21
N GLY A 32 -10.33 1.97 7.96
CA GLY A 32 -11.27 2.37 6.92
C GLY A 32 -12.30 1.30 6.64
N LEU A 33 -11.89 0.03 6.50
CA LEU A 33 -12.83 -1.08 6.27
C LEU A 33 -13.82 -1.26 7.43
N TYR A 34 -13.40 -1.00 8.67
CA TYR A 34 -14.31 -0.97 9.81
C TYR A 34 -15.37 0.13 9.65
N PHE A 35 -14.95 1.36 9.35
CA PHE A 35 -15.88 2.47 9.07
C PHE A 35 -16.81 2.17 7.89
N PHE A 36 -16.28 1.66 6.78
CA PHE A 36 -17.09 1.35 5.59
C PHE A 36 -18.12 0.25 5.87
N ALA A 37 -17.75 -0.77 6.64
CA ALA A 37 -18.68 -1.83 7.05
C ALA A 37 -19.77 -1.31 8.00
N GLU A 38 -19.41 -0.46 8.97
CA GLU A 38 -20.35 0.12 9.95
C GLU A 38 -21.44 0.98 9.27
N TYR A 39 -21.09 1.69 8.19
CA TYR A 39 -21.98 2.61 7.50
C TYR A 39 -22.55 2.07 6.16
N ASP A 40 -22.38 0.78 5.87
CA ASP A 40 -22.80 0.13 4.61
C ASP A 40 -22.30 0.87 3.34
N ILE A 41 -21.06 1.37 3.40
CA ILE A 41 -20.42 2.08 2.30
C ILE A 41 -19.57 1.09 1.50
N LYS A 42 -19.82 1.00 0.19
CA LYS A 42 -18.97 0.22 -0.72
C LYS A 42 -17.63 0.94 -0.92
N CYS A 43 -16.54 0.20 -0.80
CA CYS A 43 -15.18 0.72 -0.94
C CYS A 43 -14.47 0.08 -2.15
N ILE A 44 -13.71 0.87 -2.90
CA ILE A 44 -12.77 0.39 -3.91
C ILE A 44 -11.37 0.56 -3.34
N ILE A 45 -10.59 -0.51 -3.39
CA ILE A 45 -9.16 -0.48 -3.08
C ILE A 45 -8.42 -0.29 -4.40
N ASP A 46 -7.89 0.91 -4.61
CA ASP A 46 -7.11 1.27 -5.80
C ASP A 46 -5.61 1.36 -5.48
N PHE A 47 -4.80 0.60 -6.22
CA PHE A 47 -3.35 0.74 -6.19
C PHE A 47 -2.94 1.88 -7.11
N HIS A 48 -2.95 3.10 -6.58
CA HIS A 48 -2.68 4.31 -7.35
C HIS A 48 -1.20 4.49 -7.73
N VAL A 49 -0.32 3.69 -7.12
CA VAL A 49 1.13 3.73 -7.28
C VAL A 49 1.65 2.34 -7.63
N VAL A 50 2.63 2.30 -8.54
CA VAL A 50 3.47 1.12 -8.82
C VAL A 50 4.95 1.52 -8.72
N LEU A 51 5.82 0.54 -8.50
CA LEU A 51 7.27 0.75 -8.50
C LEU A 51 7.72 1.34 -9.86
N GLY A 52 8.51 2.41 -9.86
CA GLY A 52 8.91 3.14 -11.07
C GLY A 52 7.87 4.12 -11.63
N SER A 53 6.67 4.17 -11.04
CA SER A 53 5.52 4.95 -11.49
C SER A 53 4.96 4.51 -12.86
N GLN A 54 3.64 4.39 -12.96
CA GLN A 54 2.99 3.96 -14.20
C GLN A 54 2.88 5.08 -15.25
N ASN A 55 2.98 6.35 -14.86
CA ASN A 55 2.64 7.48 -15.72
C ASN A 55 3.52 8.74 -15.57
N GLY A 56 4.52 8.74 -14.68
CA GLY A 56 5.42 9.89 -14.50
C GLY A 56 4.80 11.09 -13.76
N MET A 57 3.57 10.96 -13.26
CA MET A 57 2.86 12.02 -12.52
C MET A 57 3.10 11.92 -11.00
N GLU A 58 3.13 13.05 -10.30
CA GLU A 58 3.42 13.08 -8.85
C GLU A 58 2.52 12.15 -8.02
N HIS A 59 1.25 12.00 -8.40
CA HIS A 59 0.29 11.14 -7.71
C HIS A 59 0.58 9.63 -7.81
N SER A 60 1.44 9.20 -8.73
CA SER A 60 1.95 7.83 -8.79
C SER A 60 3.31 7.67 -8.10
N ALA A 61 3.66 8.61 -7.21
CA ALA A 61 4.94 8.66 -6.51
C ALA A 61 6.15 8.66 -7.46
N SER A 62 6.03 9.28 -8.63
CA SER A 62 7.14 9.39 -9.59
C SER A 62 8.38 10.06 -9.01
N ARG A 63 8.30 10.80 -7.90
CA ARG A 63 9.49 11.37 -7.25
C ARG A 63 10.22 10.38 -6.35
N ASP A 64 9.49 9.44 -5.74
CA ASP A 64 10.00 8.61 -4.66
C ASP A 64 10.12 7.11 -5.05
N GLY A 65 9.76 6.77 -6.29
CA GLY A 65 9.74 5.40 -6.84
C GLY A 65 10.79 5.09 -7.91
N PHE A 66 11.70 6.01 -8.25
CA PHE A 66 12.80 5.73 -9.18
C PHE A 66 13.92 4.97 -8.48
N THR A 67 13.98 3.65 -8.70
CA THR A 67 15.26 2.94 -8.69
C THR A 67 15.91 3.20 -10.04
N GLY A 68 16.68 4.28 -10.14
CA GLY A 68 17.61 4.45 -11.26
C GLY A 68 18.57 3.27 -11.37
#